data_AF-A0A7X0ZY39-F1
#
_entry.id   AF-A0A7X0ZY39-F1
#
_cell.length_a   1.000
_cell.length_b   1.000
_cell.length_c   1.000
_cell.angle_alpha   90.00
_cell.angle_beta   90.00
_cell.angle_gamma   90.00
#
_symmetry.space_group_name_H-M   'P 1'
#
loop_
_entity.id
_entity.type
_entity.pdbx_description
1 polymer ?
#
loop_
_entity_poly.entity_id
_entity_poly.type
_entity_poly.pdbx_seq_one_letter_code
_entity_poly.pdbx_strand_id
1 'polypeptide(L)'
;MNKKLISIIFLGICLLLVGCGKEVVDSKYTGKWKLESVGVGASDGANFKDTDESGKISVDLEIDTDGNVKELYIDDEVAMTNSYKIKQKDGAEYQYDGPVVSKKVYSYETESEKENVQKVLEMVKAKDNIKITKSEQKGNEYHLDTKEESDYVLSMELESENLILKKVDDKENIMVKETYKKN
;
A
#
# COMPACT_ATOMS: atom_id res chain seq x y z
N MET A 1 -7.05 57.33 -21.53
CA MET A 1 -7.71 56.34 -20.64
C MET A 1 -7.08 54.97 -20.85
N ASN A 2 -6.49 54.42 -19.77
CA ASN A 2 -5.60 53.26 -19.75
C ASN A 2 -6.33 51.94 -20.07
N LYS A 3 -6.03 51.33 -21.22
CA LYS A 3 -6.50 49.97 -21.60
C LYS A 3 -5.77 48.83 -20.89
N LYS A 4 -4.99 49.09 -19.83
CA LYS A 4 -4.16 48.09 -19.14
C LYS A 4 -4.74 47.55 -17.82
N LEU A 5 -5.93 48.01 -17.39
CA LEU A 5 -6.46 47.67 -16.07
C LEU A 5 -7.44 46.48 -16.02
N ILE A 6 -7.94 46.00 -17.17
CA ILE A 6 -8.95 44.92 -17.18
C ILE A 6 -8.31 43.51 -17.21
N SER A 7 -7.03 43.39 -17.61
CA SER A 7 -6.38 42.07 -17.76
C SER A 7 -5.82 41.49 -16.45
N ILE A 8 -5.64 42.30 -15.41
CA ILE A 8 -5.03 41.85 -14.13
C ILE A 8 -6.08 41.20 -13.22
N ILE A 9 -7.36 41.60 -13.31
CA ILE A 9 -8.41 41.03 -12.47
C ILE A 9 -8.78 39.61 -12.93
N PHE A 10 -8.74 39.32 -14.23
CA PHE A 10 -9.05 37.98 -14.75
C PHE A 10 -7.93 36.95 -14.47
N LEU A 11 -6.66 37.38 -14.46
CA LEU A 11 -5.54 36.49 -14.13
C LEU A 11 -5.47 36.17 -12.62
N GLY A 12 -5.91 37.11 -11.77
CA GLY A 12 -5.97 36.91 -10.32
C GLY A 12 -7.04 35.90 -9.89
N ILE A 13 -8.17 35.84 -10.60
CA ILE A 13 -9.27 34.91 -10.29
C ILE A 13 -8.93 33.48 -10.74
N CYS A 14 -8.19 33.29 -11.85
CA CYS A 14 -7.74 31.96 -12.26
C CYS A 14 -6.67 31.36 -11.31
N LEU A 15 -5.88 32.19 -10.62
CA LEU A 15 -4.91 31.72 -9.62
C LEU A 15 -5.57 31.38 -8.26
N LEU A 16 -6.74 31.94 -7.96
CA LEU A 16 -7.52 31.58 -6.77
C LEU A 16 -8.28 30.25 -6.91
N LEU A 17 -8.35 29.67 -8.11
CA LEU A 17 -8.95 28.36 -8.37
C LEU A 17 -7.94 27.20 -8.33
N VAL A 18 -6.66 27.47 -8.06
CA VAL A 18 -5.62 26.44 -7.90
C VAL A 18 -5.36 26.09 -6.42
N GLY A 19 -6.22 26.59 -5.51
CA GLY A 19 -6.09 26.39 -4.07
C GLY A 19 -7.30 25.67 -3.47
N CYS A 20 -7.37 24.36 -3.68
CA CYS A 20 -7.93 23.32 -2.80
C CYS A 20 -7.99 22.05 -3.64
N GLY A 21 -6.85 21.37 -3.79
CA GLY A 21 -6.89 19.97 -4.20
C GLY A 21 -7.81 19.26 -3.22
N LYS A 22 -8.92 18.69 -3.70
CA LYS A 22 -9.80 17.89 -2.86
C LYS A 22 -8.93 16.76 -2.31
N GLU A 23 -8.83 16.65 -0.99
CA GLU A 23 -8.13 15.54 -0.34
C GLU A 23 -8.64 14.24 -0.96
N VAL A 24 -7.71 13.41 -1.43
CA VAL A 24 -8.05 12.09 -1.99
C VAL A 24 -8.53 11.19 -0.87
N VAL A 25 -7.87 11.28 0.29
CA VAL A 25 -8.18 10.53 1.51
C VAL A 25 -8.59 11.51 2.59
N ASP A 26 -9.74 11.26 3.22
CA ASP A 26 -10.20 12.03 4.39
C ASP A 26 -9.14 12.00 5.48
N SER A 27 -8.73 13.18 5.96
CA SER A 27 -7.70 13.37 6.99
C SER A 27 -7.79 12.42 8.20
N LYS A 28 -8.99 11.96 8.57
CA LYS A 28 -9.17 11.00 9.67
C LYS A 28 -8.50 9.64 9.44
N TYR A 29 -8.31 9.23 8.18
CA TYR A 29 -7.62 7.99 7.81
C TYR A 29 -6.12 8.20 7.57
N THR A 30 -5.66 9.45 7.49
CA THR A 30 -4.26 9.79 7.17
C THR A 30 -3.35 9.73 8.40
N GLY A 31 -2.05 9.58 8.20
CA GLY A 31 -1.02 9.50 9.24
C GLY A 31 -0.37 8.13 9.32
N LYS A 32 0.33 7.88 10.43
CA LYS A 32 1.02 6.62 10.70
C LYS A 32 0.17 5.73 11.59
N TRP A 33 0.13 4.47 11.23
CA TRP A 33 -0.71 3.44 11.79
C TRP A 33 0.14 2.21 12.03
N LYS A 34 -0.02 1.58 13.18
CA LYS A 34 0.67 0.36 13.57
C LYS A 34 -0.33 -0.78 13.57
N LEU A 35 -0.01 -1.87 12.88
CA LEU A 35 -0.87 -3.03 12.80
C LEU A 35 -1.02 -3.72 14.16
N GLU A 36 -2.25 -4.11 14.46
CA GLU A 36 -2.67 -4.84 15.68
C GLU A 36 -3.30 -6.19 15.35
N SER A 37 -3.83 -6.40 14.14
CA SER A 37 -4.29 -7.72 13.71
C SER A 37 -4.46 -7.82 12.21
N VAL A 38 -4.30 -9.04 11.69
CA VAL A 38 -4.61 -9.40 10.31
C VAL A 38 -5.57 -10.59 10.35
N GLY A 39 -6.54 -10.61 9.45
CA GLY A 39 -7.29 -11.82 9.15
C GLY A 39 -7.56 -11.94 7.67
N VAL A 40 -7.76 -13.18 7.24
CA VAL A 40 -8.01 -13.54 5.85
C VAL A 40 -9.31 -14.33 5.78
N GLY A 41 -10.13 -14.02 4.78
CA GLY A 41 -11.38 -14.71 4.50
C GLY A 41 -11.70 -14.72 3.01
N ALA A 42 -12.89 -15.22 2.68
CA ALA A 42 -13.44 -15.09 1.34
C ALA A 42 -13.82 -13.63 1.03
N SER A 43 -13.93 -13.29 -0.26
CA SER A 43 -14.25 -11.93 -0.72
C SER A 43 -15.57 -11.37 -0.14
N ASP A 44 -16.54 -12.26 0.10
CA ASP A 44 -17.85 -11.95 0.72
C ASP A 44 -17.81 -11.82 2.25
N GLY A 45 -16.62 -11.98 2.86
CA GLY A 45 -16.42 -11.97 4.31
C GLY A 45 -16.69 -13.31 5.00
N ALA A 46 -17.05 -14.37 4.27
CA ALA A 46 -17.24 -15.70 4.84
C ALA A 46 -15.91 -16.36 5.23
N ASN A 47 -15.98 -17.33 6.16
CA ASN A 47 -14.83 -18.13 6.63
C ASN A 47 -13.66 -17.30 7.14
N PHE A 48 -13.92 -16.07 7.62
CA PHE A 48 -12.90 -15.20 8.15
C PHE A 48 -12.21 -15.84 9.36
N LYS A 49 -10.88 -15.90 9.30
CA LYS A 49 -10.05 -16.35 10.41
C LYS A 49 -9.10 -15.23 10.77
N ASP A 50 -9.16 -14.78 12.01
CA ASP A 50 -8.10 -13.99 12.60
C ASP A 50 -6.84 -14.84 12.62
N THR A 51 -5.79 -14.37 11.94
CA THR A 51 -4.44 -14.89 12.16
C THR A 51 -3.87 -14.05 13.29
N ASP A 52 -3.79 -14.63 14.48
CA ASP A 52 -3.14 -14.01 15.62
C ASP A 52 -1.72 -13.57 15.24
N GLU A 53 -1.28 -12.44 15.79
CA GLU A 53 0.00 -11.74 15.50
C GLU A 53 1.27 -12.59 15.72
N SER A 54 1.14 -13.87 16.08
CA SER A 54 2.21 -14.77 16.51
C SER A 54 3.20 -15.16 15.40
N GLY A 55 2.95 -14.74 14.15
CA GLY A 55 3.84 -14.92 13.00
C GLY A 55 4.44 -13.62 12.47
N LYS A 56 5.06 -12.80 13.33
CA LYS A 56 6.02 -11.72 12.99
C LYS A 56 5.67 -10.93 11.71
N ILE A 57 4.70 -10.03 11.79
CA ILE A 57 4.49 -9.03 10.74
C ILE A 57 4.42 -7.66 11.40
N SER A 58 5.53 -6.94 11.48
CA SER A 58 5.49 -5.53 11.92
C SER A 58 5.04 -4.67 10.74
N VAL A 59 3.77 -4.24 10.75
CA VAL A 59 3.17 -3.48 9.63
C VAL A 59 2.89 -2.04 10.02
N ASP A 60 3.87 -1.18 9.78
CA ASP A 60 3.64 0.26 9.75
C ASP A 60 2.92 0.60 8.43
N LEU A 61 1.79 1.29 8.55
CA LEU A 61 1.02 1.85 7.44
C LEU A 61 1.06 3.37 7.53
N GLU A 62 1.45 4.02 6.45
CA GLU A 62 1.44 5.48 6.32
C GLU A 62 0.56 5.86 5.13
N ILE A 63 -0.45 6.70 5.38
CA ILE A 63 -1.38 7.21 4.36
C ILE A 63 -1.36 8.73 4.41
N ASP A 64 -1.19 9.40 3.28
CA ASP A 64 -1.31 10.85 3.19
C ASP A 64 -2.61 11.32 2.52
N THR A 65 -2.86 12.63 2.56
CA THR A 65 -4.07 13.26 1.99
C THR A 65 -4.10 13.21 0.45
N ASP A 66 -2.96 12.99 -0.20
CA ASP A 66 -2.84 12.83 -1.66
C ASP A 66 -3.10 11.39 -2.12
N GLY A 67 -3.34 10.48 -1.17
CA GLY A 67 -3.59 9.06 -1.42
C GLY A 67 -2.33 8.26 -1.66
N ASN A 68 -1.13 8.76 -1.30
CA ASN A 68 0.05 7.93 -1.28
C ASN A 68 0.01 7.04 -0.03
N VAL A 69 0.30 5.77 -0.25
CA VAL A 69 0.33 4.76 0.80
C VAL A 69 1.67 4.06 0.82
N LYS A 70 2.20 3.86 2.01
CA LYS A 70 3.40 3.07 2.27
C LYS A 70 3.10 2.04 3.34
N GLU A 71 3.39 0.79 3.04
CA GLU A 71 3.25 -0.32 3.97
C GLU A 71 4.61 -0.98 4.15
N LEU A 72 5.01 -1.19 5.40
CA LEU A 72 6.17 -1.99 5.75
C LEU A 72 5.67 -3.38 6.17
N TYR A 73 6.34 -4.43 5.73
CA TYR A 73 6.09 -5.79 6.15
C TYR A 73 7.44 -6.39 6.51
N ILE A 74 7.59 -6.91 7.72
CA ILE A 74 8.82 -7.56 8.17
C ILE A 74 8.43 -8.89 8.78
N ASP A 75 8.87 -9.97 8.14
CA ASP A 75 8.89 -11.31 8.72
C ASP A 75 10.35 -11.79 8.95
N ASP A 76 10.53 -13.06 9.29
CA ASP A 76 11.86 -13.62 9.57
C ASP A 76 12.79 -13.69 8.35
N GLU A 77 12.23 -13.79 7.15
CA GLU A 77 12.98 -14.06 5.92
C GLU A 77 13.06 -12.84 4.99
N VAL A 78 12.10 -11.92 5.09
CA VAL A 78 11.97 -10.77 4.21
C VAL A 78 11.50 -9.51 4.93
N ALA A 79 12.20 -8.40 4.62
CA ALA A 79 11.69 -7.06 4.82
C ALA A 79 11.17 -6.53 3.47
N MET A 80 9.89 -6.18 3.42
CA MET A 80 9.21 -5.67 2.23
C MET A 80 8.60 -4.30 2.52
N THR A 81 8.80 -3.34 1.63
CA THR A 81 8.07 -2.07 1.63
C THR A 81 7.24 -1.97 0.37
N ASN A 82 5.92 -1.89 0.50
CA ASN A 82 5.02 -1.56 -0.60
C ASN A 82 4.80 -0.05 -0.62
N SER A 83 4.77 0.51 -1.82
CA SER A 83 4.45 1.92 -2.06
C SER A 83 3.53 2.01 -3.25
N TYR A 84 2.37 2.62 -3.04
CA TYR A 84 1.32 2.72 -4.05
C TYR A 84 0.51 3.98 -3.85
N LYS A 85 -0.33 4.28 -4.84
CA LYS A 85 -1.28 5.38 -4.77
C LYS A 85 -2.69 4.82 -4.82
N ILE A 86 -3.61 5.43 -4.08
CA ILE A 86 -5.04 5.13 -4.14
C ILE A 86 -5.83 6.34 -4.63
N LYS A 87 -7.01 6.06 -5.18
CA LYS A 87 -8.02 7.07 -5.49
C LYS A 87 -9.37 6.65 -4.95
N GLN A 88 -10.16 7.63 -4.52
CA GLN A 88 -11.51 7.42 -4.03
C GLN A 88 -12.41 6.90 -5.16
N LYS A 89 -13.14 5.82 -4.88
CA LYS A 89 -14.15 5.25 -5.76
C LYS A 89 -15.53 5.75 -5.36
N ASP A 90 -15.95 5.46 -4.12
CA ASP A 90 -17.19 5.94 -3.53
C ASP A 90 -17.09 5.94 -2.00
N GLY A 91 -17.51 7.02 -1.33
CA GLY A 91 -17.46 7.13 0.13
C GLY A 91 -16.07 6.79 0.71
N ALA A 92 -15.99 5.70 1.48
CA ALA A 92 -14.76 5.20 2.07
C ALA A 92 -14.13 4.02 1.31
N GLU A 93 -14.60 3.74 0.09
CA GLU A 93 -13.99 2.80 -0.85
C GLU A 93 -12.99 3.50 -1.77
N TYR A 94 -11.90 2.80 -2.02
CA TYR A 94 -10.76 3.23 -2.80
C TYR A 94 -10.31 2.09 -3.72
N GLN A 95 -9.51 2.45 -4.71
CA GLN A 95 -8.83 1.50 -5.59
C GLN A 95 -7.41 2.01 -5.84
N TYR A 96 -6.53 1.13 -6.29
CA TYR A 96 -5.22 1.55 -6.75
C TYR A 96 -5.32 2.55 -7.91
N ASP A 97 -4.46 3.56 -7.84
CA ASP A 97 -4.23 4.56 -8.89
C ASP A 97 -2.88 4.31 -9.56
N GLY A 98 -2.81 3.16 -10.20
CA GLY A 98 -1.61 2.64 -10.83
C GLY A 98 -0.92 1.54 -10.00
N PRO A 99 0.33 1.23 -10.35
CA PRO A 99 1.01 0.04 -9.89
C PRO A 99 1.51 0.12 -8.46
N VAL A 100 1.56 -1.03 -7.80
CA VAL A 100 2.26 -1.21 -6.53
C VAL A 100 3.75 -1.40 -6.82
N VAL A 101 4.58 -0.63 -6.13
CA VAL A 101 6.04 -0.79 -6.13
C VAL A 101 6.44 -1.43 -4.82
N SER A 102 7.08 -2.60 -4.89
CA SER A 102 7.59 -3.29 -3.71
C SER A 102 9.10 -3.29 -3.71
N LYS A 103 9.71 -2.96 -2.57
CA LYS A 103 11.15 -3.16 -2.31
C LYS A 103 11.30 -4.28 -1.31
N LYS A 104 11.99 -5.36 -1.69
CA LYS A 104 12.14 -6.58 -0.88
C LYS A 104 13.61 -6.81 -0.58
N VAL A 105 13.91 -7.09 0.68
CA VAL A 105 15.25 -7.48 1.15
C VAL A 105 15.11 -8.83 1.80
N TYR A 106 15.71 -9.84 1.18
CA TYR A 106 15.79 -11.20 1.71
C TYR A 106 17.16 -11.38 2.36
N SER A 107 17.20 -11.75 3.63
CA SER A 107 18.44 -11.97 4.37
C SER A 107 18.62 -13.45 4.64
N TYR A 108 19.86 -13.93 4.61
CA TYR A 108 20.19 -15.33 4.93
C TYR A 108 21.54 -15.42 5.64
N GLU A 109 21.66 -16.32 6.61
CA GLU A 109 22.90 -16.57 7.35
C GLU A 109 23.51 -17.94 6.99
N THR A 110 22.67 -18.89 6.59
CA THR A 110 23.06 -20.26 6.24
C THR A 110 22.90 -20.55 4.75
N GLU A 111 23.60 -21.57 4.24
CA GLU A 111 23.43 -22.01 2.85
C GLU A 111 22.02 -22.56 2.58
N SER A 112 21.35 -23.16 3.59
CA SER A 112 19.96 -23.62 3.44
C SER A 112 18.98 -22.46 3.27
N GLU A 113 19.15 -21.37 4.02
CA GLU A 113 18.32 -20.16 3.87
C GLU A 113 18.59 -19.50 2.52
N LYS A 114 19.85 -19.45 2.09
CA LYS A 114 20.22 -18.94 0.77
C LYS A 114 19.58 -19.74 -0.37
N GLU A 115 19.56 -21.07 -0.28
CA GLU A 115 18.84 -21.92 -1.23
C GLU A 115 17.33 -21.65 -1.22
N ASN A 116 16.74 -21.40 -0.04
CA ASN A 116 15.34 -21.02 0.07
C ASN A 116 15.05 -19.68 -0.62
N VAL A 117 15.87 -18.66 -0.35
CA VAL A 117 15.77 -17.35 -1.01
C VAL A 117 15.86 -17.50 -2.52
N GLN A 118 16.77 -18.33 -3.04
CA GLN A 118 16.87 -18.58 -4.49
C GLN A 118 15.57 -19.17 -5.08
N LYS A 119 14.95 -20.14 -4.39
CA LYS A 119 13.66 -20.73 -4.82
C LYS A 119 12.55 -19.68 -4.84
N VAL A 120 12.45 -18.84 -3.80
CA VAL A 120 11.47 -17.75 -3.74
C VAL A 120 11.68 -16.78 -4.91
N LEU A 121 12.92 -16.41 -5.21
CA LEU A 121 13.24 -15.51 -6.32
C LEU A 121 12.88 -16.11 -7.68
N GLU A 122 13.05 -17.42 -7.88
CA GLU A 122 12.61 -18.11 -9.10
C GLU A 122 11.08 -18.08 -9.23
N MET A 123 10.35 -18.32 -8.14
CA MET A 123 8.88 -18.22 -8.15
C MET A 123 8.40 -16.80 -8.50
N VAL A 124 9.05 -15.76 -7.97
CA VAL A 124 8.71 -14.37 -8.32
C VAL A 124 9.01 -14.07 -9.79
N LYS A 125 10.13 -14.55 -10.33
CA LYS A 125 10.50 -14.39 -11.75
C LYS A 125 9.53 -15.10 -12.71
N ALA A 126 8.87 -16.16 -12.25
CA ALA A 126 7.91 -16.92 -13.04
C ALA A 126 6.50 -16.29 -13.08
N LYS A 127 6.22 -15.25 -12.28
CA LYS A 127 4.92 -14.58 -12.26
C LYS A 127 4.83 -13.52 -13.37
N ASP A 128 3.95 -13.74 -14.35
CA ASP A 128 3.78 -12.85 -15.50
C ASP A 128 3.28 -11.44 -15.14
N ASN A 129 2.56 -11.29 -14.02
CA ASN A 129 2.03 -10.01 -13.55
C ASN A 129 3.04 -9.16 -12.76
N ILE A 130 4.24 -9.70 -12.48
CA ILE A 130 5.28 -9.01 -11.71
C ILE A 130 6.43 -8.58 -12.61
N LYS A 131 6.66 -7.28 -12.69
CA LYS A 131 7.84 -6.71 -13.37
C LYS A 131 8.97 -6.47 -12.37
N ILE A 132 10.08 -7.19 -12.52
CA ILE A 132 11.31 -6.91 -11.77
C ILE A 132 11.97 -5.65 -12.35
N THR A 133 12.20 -4.65 -11.50
CA THR A 133 12.82 -3.37 -11.88
C THR A 133 14.24 -3.24 -11.34
N LYS A 134 14.57 -3.96 -10.27
CA LYS A 134 15.91 -4.05 -9.71
C LYS A 134 16.13 -5.41 -9.08
N SER A 135 17.33 -5.95 -9.21
CA SER A 135 17.75 -7.24 -8.67
C SER A 135 19.25 -7.18 -8.42
N GLU A 136 19.66 -7.22 -7.16
CA GLU A 136 21.07 -7.19 -6.77
C GLU A 136 21.32 -8.00 -5.48
N GLN A 137 22.52 -8.57 -5.36
CA GLN A 137 22.96 -9.24 -4.14
C GLN A 137 24.03 -8.38 -3.45
N LYS A 138 23.90 -8.19 -2.14
CA LYS A 138 24.83 -7.43 -1.29
C LYS A 138 25.22 -8.27 -0.08
N GLY A 139 26.37 -8.94 -0.18
CA GLY A 139 26.80 -9.88 0.85
C GLY A 139 25.79 -11.00 1.05
N ASN A 140 25.19 -11.03 2.24
CA ASN A 140 24.21 -12.02 2.68
C ASN A 140 22.74 -11.56 2.50
N GLU A 141 22.53 -10.49 1.73
CA GLU A 141 21.21 -9.97 1.42
C GLU A 141 20.95 -9.99 -0.09
N TYR A 142 19.71 -10.27 -0.46
CA TYR A 142 19.19 -10.13 -1.81
C TYR A 142 18.14 -9.03 -1.88
N HIS A 143 18.40 -8.02 -2.70
CA HIS A 143 17.56 -6.84 -2.87
C HIS A 143 16.79 -6.96 -4.20
N LEU A 144 15.46 -6.91 -4.12
CA LEU A 144 14.57 -7.06 -5.26
C LEU A 144 13.51 -5.95 -5.25
N ASP A 145 13.50 -5.11 -6.30
CA ASP A 145 12.42 -4.14 -6.49
C ASP A 145 11.47 -4.65 -7.58
N THR A 146 10.18 -4.76 -7.26
CA THR A 146 9.15 -5.23 -8.18
C THR A 146 8.08 -4.18 -8.40
N LYS A 147 7.38 -4.31 -9.53
CA LYS A 147 6.25 -3.48 -9.90
C LYS A 147 5.15 -4.38 -10.44
N GLU A 148 3.95 -4.29 -9.86
CA GLU A 148 2.80 -5.08 -10.29
C GLU A 148 1.54 -4.20 -10.37
N GLU A 149 0.67 -4.51 -11.32
CA GLU A 149 -0.68 -3.94 -11.34
C GLU A 149 -1.55 -4.81 -10.45
N SER A 150 -2.40 -4.18 -9.65
CA SER A 150 -3.25 -4.86 -8.69
C SER A 150 -4.66 -4.30 -8.75
N ASP A 151 -5.64 -5.19 -8.65
CA ASP A 151 -7.05 -4.87 -8.82
C ASP A 151 -7.84 -4.88 -7.50
N TYR A 152 -7.16 -4.88 -6.33
CA TYR A 152 -7.88 -4.85 -5.06
C TYR A 152 -8.77 -3.60 -4.95
N VAL A 153 -9.97 -3.81 -4.40
CA VAL A 153 -10.78 -2.74 -3.84
C VAL A 153 -10.43 -2.60 -2.37
N LEU A 154 -10.16 -1.37 -1.94
CA LEU A 154 -9.80 -1.05 -0.56
C LEU A 154 -10.96 -0.34 0.12
N SER A 155 -11.30 -0.71 1.36
CA SER A 155 -12.26 0.05 2.17
C SER A 155 -11.65 0.43 3.51
N MET A 156 -11.85 1.68 3.95
CA MET A 156 -11.34 2.21 5.22
C MET A 156 -12.45 2.57 6.20
N GLU A 157 -12.40 2.01 7.40
CA GLU A 157 -13.35 2.29 8.48
C GLU A 157 -12.59 2.72 9.74
N LEU A 158 -13.22 3.54 10.60
CA LEU A 158 -12.69 3.86 11.92
C LEU A 158 -13.60 3.25 12.98
N GLU A 159 -13.05 2.36 13.80
CA GLU A 159 -13.75 1.69 14.90
C GLU A 159 -12.95 1.88 16.19
N SER A 160 -13.52 2.57 17.19
CA SER A 160 -12.85 2.78 18.49
C SER A 160 -11.42 3.32 18.36
N GLU A 161 -11.20 4.31 17.48
CA GLU A 161 -9.90 4.92 17.14
C GLU A 161 -8.92 4.03 16.35
N ASN A 162 -9.31 2.80 16.02
CA ASN A 162 -8.56 1.93 15.13
C ASN A 162 -8.97 2.12 13.67
N LEU A 163 -8.00 2.11 12.77
CA LEU A 163 -8.23 2.04 11.33
C LEU A 163 -8.42 0.58 10.93
N ILE A 164 -9.55 0.27 10.30
CA ILE A 164 -9.80 -1.01 9.66
C ILE A 164 -9.61 -0.83 8.16
N LEU A 165 -8.60 -1.49 7.60
CA LEU A 165 -8.37 -1.55 6.16
C LEU A 165 -8.78 -2.93 5.66
N LYS A 166 -9.73 -2.99 4.72
CA LYS A 166 -10.08 -4.23 4.02
C LYS A 166 -9.59 -4.13 2.59
N LYS A 167 -8.93 -5.18 2.11
CA LYS A 167 -8.44 -5.35 0.73
C LYS A 167 -9.17 -6.56 0.14
N VAL A 168 -9.98 -6.34 -0.90
CA VAL A 168 -10.82 -7.38 -1.52
C VAL A 168 -10.39 -7.64 -2.95
N ASP A 169 -10.11 -8.89 -3.27
CA ASP A 169 -9.91 -9.40 -4.62
C ASP A 169 -11.00 -10.44 -4.93
N ASP A 170 -11.99 -10.00 -5.69
CA ASP A 170 -13.13 -10.84 -6.09
C ASP A 170 -12.71 -11.94 -7.07
N LYS A 171 -11.64 -11.75 -7.85
CA LYS A 171 -11.19 -12.75 -8.85
C LYS A 171 -10.59 -13.96 -8.16
N GLU A 172 -9.77 -13.71 -7.15
CA GLU A 172 -9.14 -14.76 -6.34
C GLU A 172 -10.02 -15.21 -5.17
N ASN A 173 -11.17 -14.55 -4.96
CA ASN A 173 -12.09 -14.77 -3.84
C ASN A 173 -11.40 -14.62 -2.47
N ILE A 174 -10.61 -13.56 -2.31
CA ILE A 174 -9.82 -13.28 -1.09
C ILE A 174 -10.20 -11.91 -0.53
N MET A 175 -10.34 -11.86 0.79
CA MET A 175 -10.38 -10.62 1.56
C MET A 175 -9.31 -10.66 2.64
N VAL A 176 -8.54 -9.59 2.74
CA VAL A 176 -7.61 -9.34 3.84
C VAL A 176 -8.16 -8.17 4.65
N LYS A 177 -8.35 -8.35 5.94
CA LYS A 177 -8.71 -7.28 6.88
C LYS A 177 -7.54 -7.05 7.82
N GLU A 178 -7.10 -5.81 7.89
CA GLU A 178 -6.02 -5.36 8.74
C GLU A 178 -6.59 -4.31 9.71
N THR A 179 -6.33 -4.50 11.00
CA THR A 179 -6.70 -3.55 12.04
C THR A 179 -5.44 -2.83 12.49
N TYR A 180 -5.48 -1.50 12.51
CA TYR A 180 -4.36 -0.68 12.92
C TYR A 180 -4.74 0.28 14.03
N LYS A 181 -3.78 0.54 14.92
CA LYS A 181 -3.82 1.58 15.93
C LYS A 181 -3.00 2.79 15.51
N LYS A 182 -3.40 3.98 15.93
CA LYS A 182 -2.62 5.19 15.68
C LYS A 182 -1.26 5.10 16.36
N ASN A 183 -0.19 5.40 15.61
CA ASN A 183 1.18 5.53 16.12
C ASN A 183 1.50 6.99 16.46
#